data_AF-A0A964BGD6-F1
#
_entry.id   AF-A0A964BGD6-F1
#
_cell.length_a   1.000
_cell.length_b   1.000
_cell.length_c   1.000
_cell.angle_alpha   90.00
_cell.angle_beta   90.00
_cell.angle_gamma   90.00
#
_symmetry.space_group_name_H-M   'P 1'
#
loop_
_entity.id
_entity.type
_entity.pdbx_description
1 polymer ?
#
loop_
_entity_poly.entity_id
_entity_poly.type
_entity_poly.pdbx_seq_one_letter_code
_entity_poly.pdbx_strand_id
1 'polypeptide(L)'
;MVQEADDGFIDLRPERPGQRRQFERTLRLRRLAKLEKMGLASEHAPGVWELRKDMEPVLRDLGERGDIIRTMQKVLGSEGSERDPMSFQIHGGAPETPITGRVMDKHLSNDLGETLTIVVDGIDGRTHHIADIAPERLEDARIGSIVEIGAAEVTARPSDRSIAAIADDGIYRPSRHLEQAKFEGRVPGGDYEGYVDAHVRRLEALRRSGIVERIDADQWRIPDDFESRAAAYDAGRNRQASIRVLSAFDLERQIGADDATWLDRRLIHGEVADLTPTGFGQQVREAMDQRREHHIEQGDATRGKDGRVLYRRNLLATLREREVARIGAEMAERKGLPFRAATDGESVSGKFTGTAQLSSGKFAVVEKSHEFTLVPWRPVIDRQLGREVMGVVHGGSVSWQLGRQKGLGL
;
A
#
# COMPACT_ATOMS: atom_id res chain seq x y z
N MET A 1 -23.13 34.54 -9.53
CA MET A 1 -23.80 34.23 -8.24
C MET A 1 -22.87 34.56 -7.09
N VAL A 2 -21.81 33.79 -6.77
CA VAL A 2 -20.88 34.19 -5.68
C VAL A 2 -20.21 35.55 -5.94
N GLN A 3 -19.71 35.78 -7.16
CA GLN A 3 -19.13 37.09 -7.56
C GLN A 3 -20.16 38.24 -7.65
N GLU A 4 -21.46 37.93 -7.62
CA GLU A 4 -22.55 38.91 -7.74
C GLU A 4 -23.31 39.08 -6.42
N ALA A 5 -22.93 38.31 -5.39
CA ALA A 5 -23.56 38.38 -4.08
C ALA A 5 -22.92 39.52 -3.29
N ASP A 6 -23.74 40.40 -2.75
CA ASP A 6 -23.30 41.48 -1.87
C ASP A 6 -23.44 41.00 -0.42
N ASP A 7 -22.34 40.95 0.32
CA ASP A 7 -22.23 40.36 1.67
C ASP A 7 -22.87 38.95 1.81
N GLY A 8 -22.81 38.14 0.74
CA GLY A 8 -23.41 36.81 0.70
C GLY A 8 -24.89 36.76 0.32
N PHE A 9 -25.52 37.92 0.02
CA PHE A 9 -26.91 38.01 -0.42
C PHE A 9 -27.02 38.22 -1.93
N ILE A 10 -28.00 37.56 -2.56
CA ILE A 10 -28.39 37.76 -3.95
C ILE A 10 -29.83 38.25 -3.99
N ASP A 11 -30.04 39.46 -4.53
CA ASP A 11 -31.36 39.99 -4.81
C ASP A 11 -31.81 39.63 -6.23
N LEU A 12 -32.89 38.85 -6.33
CA LEU A 12 -33.59 38.45 -7.54
C LEU A 12 -35.04 38.91 -7.53
N ARG A 13 -35.40 39.95 -6.79
CA ARG A 13 -36.75 40.54 -6.87
C ARG A 13 -37.04 41.02 -8.30
N PRO A 14 -38.30 40.94 -8.75
CA PRO A 14 -38.66 41.29 -10.13
C PRO A 14 -38.59 42.81 -10.35
N GLU A 15 -37.46 43.32 -10.84
CA GLU A 15 -37.40 44.61 -11.53
C GLU A 15 -38.01 44.45 -12.92
N ARG A 16 -38.70 45.44 -13.52
CA ARG A 16 -39.32 45.31 -14.86
C ARG A 16 -38.27 45.08 -15.96
N PRO A 17 -38.19 43.91 -16.65
CA PRO A 17 -37.17 43.75 -17.70
C PRO A 17 -37.66 42.97 -18.96
N GLY A 18 -36.89 43.07 -20.06
CA GLY A 18 -37.17 42.33 -21.30
C GLY A 18 -37.01 40.79 -21.17
N GLN A 19 -37.54 40.03 -22.14
CA GLN A 19 -37.63 38.55 -22.13
C GLN A 19 -36.34 37.82 -21.73
N ARG A 20 -35.16 38.28 -22.19
CA ARG A 20 -33.86 37.67 -21.89
C ARG A 20 -33.53 37.66 -20.39
N ARG A 21 -33.81 38.75 -19.68
CA ARG A 21 -33.56 38.88 -18.24
C ARG A 21 -34.53 38.04 -17.40
N GLN A 22 -35.76 37.82 -17.87
CA GLN A 22 -36.71 36.92 -17.22
C GLN A 22 -36.27 35.45 -17.30
N PHE A 23 -35.71 35.04 -18.45
CA PHE A 23 -35.16 33.69 -18.62
C PHE A 23 -33.96 33.44 -17.70
N GLU A 24 -33.00 34.37 -17.65
CA GLU A 24 -31.83 34.28 -16.75
C GLU A 24 -32.23 34.23 -15.27
N ARG A 25 -33.21 35.05 -14.85
CA ARG A 25 -33.77 35.02 -13.49
C ARG A 25 -34.36 33.65 -13.15
N THR A 26 -35.10 33.05 -14.08
CA THR A 26 -35.72 31.73 -13.88
C THR A 26 -34.65 30.64 -13.67
N LEU A 27 -33.57 30.67 -14.45
CA LEU A 27 -32.44 29.75 -14.28
C LEU A 27 -31.74 29.93 -12.92
N ARG A 28 -31.52 31.18 -12.51
CA ARG A 28 -30.89 31.52 -11.21
C ARG A 28 -31.75 31.04 -10.04
N LEU A 29 -33.07 31.27 -10.08
CA LEU A 29 -33.99 30.77 -9.05
C LEU A 29 -34.02 29.24 -8.99
N ARG A 30 -33.98 28.55 -10.13
CA ARG A 30 -33.88 27.07 -10.16
C ARG A 30 -32.57 26.57 -9.53
N ARG A 31 -31.45 27.26 -9.79
CA ARG A 31 -30.16 26.95 -9.18
C ARG A 31 -30.18 27.19 -7.68
N LEU A 32 -30.75 28.30 -7.22
CA LEU A 32 -30.90 28.62 -5.79
C LEU A 32 -31.78 27.60 -5.06
N ALA A 33 -32.92 27.22 -5.65
CA ALA A 33 -33.76 26.16 -5.11
C ALA A 33 -33.02 24.80 -5.01
N LYS A 34 -32.07 24.53 -5.91
CA LYS A 34 -31.22 23.34 -5.81
C LYS A 34 -30.19 23.49 -4.68
N LEU A 35 -29.56 24.65 -4.53
CA LEU A 35 -28.62 24.94 -3.45
C LEU A 35 -29.30 24.94 -2.07
N GLU A 36 -30.54 25.40 -2.00
CA GLU A 36 -31.37 25.36 -0.79
C GLU A 36 -31.67 23.94 -0.34
N LYS A 37 -32.04 23.05 -1.26
CA LYS A 37 -32.18 21.61 -0.97
C LYS A 37 -30.88 20.96 -0.48
N MET A 38 -29.73 21.57 -0.75
CA MET A 38 -28.41 21.12 -0.31
C MET A 38 -27.94 21.85 0.97
N GLY A 39 -28.75 22.77 1.52
CA GLY A 39 -28.39 23.58 2.69
C GLY A 39 -27.25 24.58 2.42
N LEU A 40 -27.07 24.98 1.15
CA LEU A 40 -26.03 25.91 0.69
C LEU A 40 -26.56 27.31 0.40
N ALA A 41 -27.88 27.47 0.34
CA ALA A 41 -28.57 28.73 0.21
C ALA A 41 -29.86 28.71 1.03
N SER A 42 -30.38 29.88 1.40
CA SER A 42 -31.69 30.02 2.04
C SER A 42 -32.38 31.28 1.55
N GLU A 43 -33.70 31.22 1.38
CA GLU A 43 -34.48 32.43 1.08
C GLU A 43 -34.65 33.25 2.36
N HIS A 44 -33.90 34.35 2.47
CA HIS A 44 -33.95 35.25 3.63
C HIS A 44 -35.22 36.10 3.61
N ALA A 45 -35.63 36.53 2.42
CA ALA A 45 -36.88 37.23 2.15
C ALA A 45 -37.34 36.92 0.70
N PRO A 46 -38.61 37.14 0.32
CA PRO A 46 -39.10 36.84 -1.02
C PRO A 46 -38.21 37.45 -2.12
N GLY A 47 -37.52 36.60 -2.87
CA GLY A 47 -36.59 37.00 -3.93
C GLY A 47 -35.20 37.44 -3.47
N VAL A 48 -34.89 37.41 -2.18
CA VAL A 48 -33.56 37.72 -1.60
C VAL A 48 -33.01 36.46 -0.95
N TRP A 49 -31.87 35.99 -1.46
CA TRP A 49 -31.28 34.71 -1.10
C TRP A 49 -29.95 34.91 -0.39
N GLU A 50 -29.76 34.25 0.72
CA GLU A 50 -28.50 34.19 1.44
C GLU A 50 -27.73 32.93 1.00
N LEU A 51 -26.44 33.09 0.70
CA LEU A 51 -25.53 31.99 0.33
C LEU A 51 -24.61 31.66 1.49
N ARG A 52 -24.34 30.36 1.70
CA ARG A 52 -23.39 29.92 2.71
C ARG A 52 -21.96 30.34 2.35
N LYS A 53 -21.18 30.80 3.33
CA LYS A 53 -19.81 31.33 3.13
C LYS A 53 -18.82 30.29 2.58
N ASP A 54 -19.01 29.02 2.90
CA ASP A 54 -18.22 27.87 2.45
C ASP A 54 -18.89 27.13 1.27
N MET A 55 -19.88 27.73 0.60
CA MET A 55 -20.59 27.08 -0.50
C MET A 55 -19.64 26.68 -1.64
N GLU A 56 -18.70 27.53 -2.02
CA GLU A 56 -17.76 27.25 -3.10
C GLU A 56 -16.88 26.01 -2.82
N PRO A 57 -16.16 25.91 -1.69
CA PRO A 57 -15.41 24.69 -1.38
C PRO A 57 -16.28 23.44 -1.27
N VAL A 58 -17.51 23.54 -0.74
CA VAL A 58 -18.42 22.38 -0.67
C VAL A 58 -18.92 21.93 -2.05
N LEU A 59 -19.26 22.86 -2.94
CA LEU A 59 -19.65 22.50 -4.31
C LEU A 59 -18.49 21.91 -5.10
N ARG A 60 -17.26 22.39 -4.86
CA ARG A 60 -16.05 21.82 -5.46
C ARG A 60 -15.84 20.38 -5.01
N ASP A 61 -15.86 20.12 -3.71
CA ASP A 61 -15.74 18.76 -3.14
C ASP A 61 -16.82 17.81 -3.68
N LEU A 62 -18.08 18.27 -3.74
CA LEU A 62 -19.17 17.50 -4.32
C LEU A 62 -18.97 17.22 -5.82
N GLY A 63 -18.42 18.18 -6.57
CA GLY A 63 -18.06 18.03 -7.97
C GLY A 63 -16.98 16.97 -8.17
N GLU A 64 -15.87 17.11 -7.44
CA GLU A 64 -14.74 16.18 -7.43
C GLU A 64 -15.18 14.76 -7.05
N ARG A 65 -15.98 14.63 -5.98
CA ARG A 65 -16.58 13.35 -5.59
C ARG A 65 -17.44 12.75 -6.70
N GLY A 66 -18.22 13.57 -7.38
CA GLY A 66 -19.04 13.16 -8.52
C GLY A 66 -18.21 12.68 -9.72
N ASP A 67 -17.08 13.32 -10.00
CA ASP A 67 -16.13 12.91 -11.05
C ASP A 67 -15.44 11.59 -10.70
N ILE A 68 -15.03 11.40 -9.44
CA ILE A 68 -14.46 10.14 -8.95
C ILE A 68 -15.48 9.00 -9.11
N ILE A 69 -16.72 9.20 -8.68
CA ILE A 69 -17.79 8.19 -8.81
C ILE A 69 -17.99 7.82 -10.29
N ARG A 70 -18.03 8.78 -11.20
CA ARG A 70 -18.14 8.51 -12.65
C ARG A 70 -16.95 7.68 -13.17
N THR A 71 -15.75 7.98 -12.70
CA THR A 71 -14.54 7.23 -13.04
C THR A 71 -14.65 5.77 -12.56
N MET A 72 -15.04 5.56 -11.31
CA MET A 72 -15.26 4.23 -10.74
C MET A 72 -16.33 3.44 -11.52
N GLN A 73 -17.46 4.07 -11.86
CA GLN A 73 -18.52 3.44 -12.67
C GLN A 73 -18.01 3.03 -14.05
N LYS A 74 -17.21 3.88 -14.70
CA LYS A 74 -16.64 3.60 -16.01
C LYS A 74 -15.71 2.39 -15.97
N VAL A 75 -14.81 2.34 -14.99
CA VAL A 75 -13.84 1.25 -14.79
C VAL A 75 -14.56 -0.08 -14.53
N LEU A 76 -15.59 -0.06 -13.69
CA LEU A 76 -16.40 -1.25 -13.39
C LEU A 76 -17.23 -1.71 -14.60
N GLY A 77 -17.81 -0.76 -15.35
CA GLY A 77 -18.58 -1.02 -16.56
C GLY A 77 -17.76 -1.69 -17.67
N SER A 78 -16.46 -1.37 -17.81
CA SER A 78 -15.58 -2.06 -18.77
C SER A 78 -15.33 -3.53 -18.46
N GLU A 79 -15.49 -3.96 -17.19
CA GLU A 79 -15.37 -5.36 -16.75
C GLU A 79 -16.74 -6.06 -16.62
N GLY A 80 -17.83 -5.43 -17.08
CA GLY A 80 -19.17 -6.01 -17.03
C GLY A 80 -19.73 -6.17 -15.61
N SER A 81 -19.13 -5.54 -14.61
CA SER A 81 -19.57 -5.58 -13.22
C SER A 81 -20.31 -4.29 -12.86
N GLU A 82 -21.64 -4.31 -12.83
CA GLU A 82 -22.40 -3.19 -12.25
C GLU A 82 -22.35 -3.30 -10.71
N ARG A 83 -22.03 -2.20 -10.04
CA ARG A 83 -21.97 -2.12 -8.57
C ARG A 83 -22.90 -1.02 -8.09
N ASP A 84 -23.50 -1.25 -6.92
CA ASP A 84 -24.25 -0.22 -6.23
C ASP A 84 -23.30 0.97 -5.92
N PRO A 85 -23.63 2.21 -6.32
CA PRO A 85 -22.85 3.39 -5.94
C PRO A 85 -22.63 3.55 -4.42
N MET A 86 -23.50 2.99 -3.58
CA MET A 86 -23.30 2.99 -2.11
C MET A 86 -22.12 2.10 -1.66
N SER A 87 -21.67 1.18 -2.51
CA SER A 87 -20.47 0.36 -2.24
C SER A 87 -19.16 1.11 -2.48
N PHE A 88 -19.20 2.32 -3.05
CA PHE A 88 -18.00 3.09 -3.35
C PHE A 88 -17.42 3.77 -2.12
N GLN A 89 -16.12 3.65 -1.95
CA GLN A 89 -15.35 4.29 -0.89
C GLN A 89 -14.24 5.13 -1.51
N ILE A 90 -14.15 6.39 -1.10
CA ILE A 90 -13.15 7.34 -1.61
C ILE A 90 -12.24 7.69 -0.44
N HIS A 91 -10.96 7.38 -0.60
CA HIS A 91 -9.92 7.59 0.38
C HIS A 91 -8.98 8.70 -0.09
N GLY A 92 -8.88 9.77 0.70
CA GLY A 92 -7.89 10.85 0.52
C GLY A 92 -6.55 10.54 1.20
N GLY A 93 -6.24 9.27 1.39
CA GLY A 93 -5.07 8.78 2.13
C GLY A 93 -5.17 7.29 2.44
N ALA A 94 -4.38 6.82 3.40
CA ALA A 94 -4.40 5.45 3.87
C ALA A 94 -5.79 5.07 4.41
N PRO A 95 -6.34 3.90 4.02
CA PRO A 95 -7.59 3.42 4.57
C PRO A 95 -7.43 3.05 6.05
N GLU A 96 -8.46 3.28 6.86
CA GLU A 96 -8.45 2.97 8.30
C GLU A 96 -8.31 1.47 8.56
N THR A 97 -8.99 0.66 7.77
CA THR A 97 -8.89 -0.80 7.77
C THR A 97 -8.14 -1.25 6.52
N PRO A 98 -7.20 -2.21 6.62
CA PRO A 98 -6.53 -2.75 5.45
C PRO A 98 -7.53 -3.33 4.44
N ILE A 99 -7.33 -2.99 3.17
CA ILE A 99 -8.17 -3.41 2.05
C ILE A 99 -7.37 -4.40 1.23
N THR A 100 -7.90 -5.60 1.04
CA THR A 100 -7.40 -6.54 0.03
C THR A 100 -8.30 -6.52 -1.19
N GLY A 101 -7.73 -6.45 -2.39
CA GLY A 101 -8.54 -6.42 -3.60
C GLY A 101 -7.72 -6.44 -4.88
N ARG A 102 -8.43 -6.47 -6.01
CA ARG A 102 -7.85 -6.43 -7.35
C ARG A 102 -7.75 -4.99 -7.84
N VAL A 103 -6.60 -4.60 -8.36
CA VAL A 103 -6.39 -3.31 -9.01
C VAL A 103 -7.16 -3.29 -10.34
N MET A 104 -8.13 -2.39 -10.46
CA MET A 104 -8.98 -2.22 -11.64
C MET A 104 -8.49 -1.10 -12.54
N ASP A 105 -7.94 -0.05 -11.94
CA ASP A 105 -7.39 1.10 -12.66
C ASP A 105 -6.22 1.72 -11.88
N LYS A 106 -5.33 2.37 -12.62
CA LYS A 106 -4.13 3.06 -12.11
C LYS A 106 -3.81 4.23 -13.04
N HIS A 107 -3.91 5.45 -12.54
CA HIS A 107 -3.69 6.66 -13.33
C HIS A 107 -3.02 7.76 -12.50
N LEU A 108 -2.44 8.75 -13.18
CA LEU A 108 -1.87 9.93 -12.54
C LEU A 108 -2.99 10.82 -12.00
N SER A 109 -2.79 11.40 -10.82
CA SER A 109 -3.81 12.18 -10.10
C SER A 109 -3.70 13.68 -10.33
N ASN A 110 -2.53 14.18 -10.72
CA ASN A 110 -2.29 15.61 -10.93
C ASN A 110 -1.57 15.88 -12.26
N ASP A 111 -1.71 17.11 -12.75
CA ASP A 111 -1.09 17.57 -14.01
C ASP A 111 0.46 17.60 -13.94
N LEU A 112 1.02 17.53 -12.73
CA LEU A 112 2.46 17.45 -12.47
C LEU A 112 2.98 16.00 -12.45
N GLY A 113 2.10 14.99 -12.43
CA GLY A 113 2.43 13.57 -12.41
C GLY A 113 3.12 13.07 -11.14
N GLU A 114 3.02 13.79 -10.02
CA GLU A 114 3.75 13.50 -8.78
C GLU A 114 3.06 12.42 -7.93
N THR A 115 1.76 12.19 -8.12
CA THR A 115 1.00 11.18 -7.39
C THR A 115 0.14 10.33 -8.32
N LEU A 116 -0.10 9.09 -7.90
CA LEU A 116 -0.98 8.13 -8.56
C LEU A 116 -2.25 7.91 -7.73
N THR A 117 -3.32 7.63 -8.48
CA THR A 117 -4.59 7.14 -7.99
C THR A 117 -4.77 5.71 -8.47
N ILE A 118 -5.34 4.86 -7.61
CA ILE A 118 -5.78 3.52 -7.99
C ILE A 118 -7.24 3.29 -7.63
N VAL A 119 -7.90 2.47 -8.43
CA VAL A 119 -9.23 1.92 -8.15
C VAL A 119 -9.09 0.42 -7.89
N VAL A 120 -9.66 -0.06 -6.79
CA VAL A 120 -9.54 -1.44 -6.32
C VAL A 120 -10.92 -2.03 -6.08
N ASP A 121 -11.21 -3.20 -6.66
CA ASP A 121 -12.39 -4.00 -6.31
C ASP A 121 -12.03 -4.90 -5.13
N GLY A 122 -12.60 -4.58 -3.96
CA GLY A 122 -12.27 -5.19 -2.69
C GLY A 122 -12.96 -6.53 -2.48
N ILE A 123 -12.29 -7.41 -1.73
CA ILE A 123 -12.90 -8.68 -1.30
C ILE A 123 -14.07 -8.47 -0.32
N ASP A 124 -14.18 -7.27 0.25
CA ASP A 124 -15.26 -6.80 1.13
C ASP A 124 -16.52 -6.36 0.34
N GLY A 125 -16.51 -6.55 -0.98
CA GLY A 125 -17.61 -6.20 -1.89
C GLY A 125 -17.71 -4.70 -2.20
N ARG A 126 -16.75 -3.89 -1.77
CA ARG A 126 -16.70 -2.45 -2.03
C ARG A 126 -15.69 -2.13 -3.11
N THR A 127 -15.92 -1.02 -3.81
CA THR A 127 -14.93 -0.46 -4.73
C THR A 127 -14.27 0.73 -4.08
N HIS A 128 -12.95 0.73 -4.03
CA HIS A 128 -12.16 1.73 -3.34
C HIS A 128 -11.38 2.58 -4.33
N HIS A 129 -11.48 3.89 -4.19
CA HIS A 129 -10.63 4.86 -4.86
C HIS A 129 -9.62 5.40 -3.86
N ILE A 130 -8.32 5.22 -4.12
CA ILE A 130 -7.25 5.69 -3.24
C ILE A 130 -6.38 6.66 -4.04
N ALA A 131 -6.30 7.91 -3.56
CA ALA A 131 -5.48 8.96 -4.15
C ALA A 131 -4.16 9.18 -3.39
N ASP A 132 -3.32 10.07 -3.91
CA ASP A 132 -2.09 10.58 -3.27
C ASP A 132 -1.05 9.50 -2.94
N ILE A 133 -0.94 8.51 -3.82
CA ILE A 133 0.07 7.45 -3.69
C ILE A 133 1.33 7.84 -4.46
N ALA A 134 2.47 7.75 -3.79
CA ALA A 134 3.77 7.96 -4.42
C ALA A 134 4.05 6.89 -5.49
N PRO A 135 4.51 7.24 -6.71
CA PRO A 135 4.73 6.30 -7.80
C PRO A 135 5.58 5.08 -7.46
N GLU A 136 6.59 5.26 -6.62
CA GLU A 136 7.55 4.23 -6.19
C GLU A 136 6.84 3.09 -5.41
N ARG A 137 5.73 3.40 -4.72
CA ARG A 137 4.94 2.40 -3.98
C ARG A 137 4.07 1.52 -4.87
N LEU A 138 3.90 1.91 -6.13
CA LEU A 138 3.02 1.27 -7.09
C LEU A 138 3.77 0.62 -8.25
N GLU A 139 5.11 0.69 -8.30
CA GLU A 139 5.90 0.18 -9.42
C GLU A 139 5.58 -1.28 -9.77
N ASP A 140 5.49 -2.13 -8.75
CA ASP A 140 5.23 -3.55 -8.91
C ASP A 140 3.72 -3.88 -9.08
N ALA A 141 2.82 -2.94 -8.79
CA ALA A 141 1.38 -3.12 -8.90
C ALA A 141 0.86 -2.76 -10.30
N ARG A 142 0.21 -3.71 -10.96
CA ARG A 142 -0.38 -3.57 -12.29
C ARG A 142 -1.90 -3.72 -12.21
N ILE A 143 -2.60 -3.29 -13.27
CA ILE A 143 -4.01 -3.62 -13.44
C ILE A 143 -4.14 -5.16 -13.45
N GLY A 144 -5.10 -5.68 -12.69
CA GLY A 144 -5.32 -7.10 -12.43
C GLY A 144 -4.56 -7.64 -11.22
N SER A 145 -3.49 -6.98 -10.73
CA SER A 145 -2.77 -7.44 -9.55
C SER A 145 -3.66 -7.45 -8.31
N ILE A 146 -3.43 -8.42 -7.42
CA ILE A 146 -4.06 -8.48 -6.10
C ILE A 146 -3.14 -7.78 -5.11
N VAL A 147 -3.68 -6.77 -4.44
CA VAL A 147 -2.94 -5.91 -3.52
C VAL A 147 -3.61 -5.87 -2.16
N GLU A 148 -2.80 -5.62 -1.14
CA GLU A 148 -3.26 -5.16 0.17
C GLU A 148 -2.85 -3.70 0.33
N ILE A 149 -3.79 -2.87 0.77
CA ILE A 149 -3.62 -1.44 0.97
C ILE A 149 -3.97 -1.13 2.41
N GLY A 150 -3.08 -0.49 3.13
CA GLY A 150 -3.30 -0.11 4.52
C GLY A 150 -2.58 1.18 4.89
N ALA A 151 -2.69 1.56 6.15
CA ALA A 151 -1.73 2.47 6.74
C ALA A 151 -0.32 1.90 6.54
N ALA A 152 0.62 2.76 6.13
CA ALA A 152 2.03 2.36 6.04
C ALA A 152 2.42 1.68 7.35
N GLU A 153 2.88 0.43 7.27
CA GLU A 153 3.26 -0.36 8.43
C GLU A 153 4.30 0.44 9.21
N VAL A 154 3.86 1.09 10.29
CA VAL A 154 4.75 1.91 11.11
C VAL A 154 5.48 0.96 12.04
N THR A 155 6.42 0.21 11.46
CA THR A 155 7.48 -0.36 12.27
C THR A 155 8.14 0.80 13.01
N ALA A 156 8.28 0.67 14.34
CA ALA A 156 8.91 1.70 15.16
C ALA A 156 10.18 2.17 14.45
N ARG A 157 10.40 3.49 14.33
CA ARG A 157 11.58 3.97 13.58
C ARG A 157 12.83 3.37 14.22
N PRO A 158 13.91 3.12 13.46
CA PRO A 158 15.18 2.72 14.05
C PRO A 158 15.64 3.68 15.15
N SER A 159 15.34 4.98 15.01
CA SER A 159 15.58 5.99 16.04
C SER A 159 14.76 5.75 17.31
N ASP A 160 13.49 5.37 17.19
CA ASP A 160 12.59 5.16 18.32
C ASP A 160 13.00 3.88 19.08
N ARG A 161 13.36 2.80 18.37
CA ARG A 161 13.96 1.61 18.99
C ARG A 161 15.27 1.90 19.70
N SER A 162 16.12 2.74 19.10
CA SER A 162 17.41 3.10 19.70
C SER A 162 17.22 3.94 20.95
N ILE A 163 16.28 4.90 20.94
CA ILE A 163 15.90 5.69 22.12
C ILE A 163 15.39 4.76 23.24
N ALA A 164 14.46 3.85 22.92
CA ALA A 164 13.90 2.91 23.88
C ALA A 164 14.98 1.98 24.48
N ALA A 165 15.90 1.48 23.66
CA ALA A 165 16.98 0.60 24.10
C ALA A 165 18.04 1.29 24.96
N ILE A 166 18.26 2.59 24.77
CA ILE A 166 19.25 3.38 25.52
C ILE A 166 18.65 3.99 26.78
N ALA A 167 17.34 4.22 26.79
CA ALA A 167 16.64 4.73 27.95
C ALA A 167 16.79 3.78 29.14
N ASP A 168 17.04 4.37 30.31
CA ASP A 168 17.20 3.67 31.57
C ASP A 168 16.11 4.17 32.51
N ASP A 169 15.27 3.26 33.00
CA ASP A 169 14.09 3.57 33.82
C ASP A 169 13.19 4.67 33.20
N GLY A 170 12.93 4.56 31.89
CA GLY A 170 12.11 5.52 31.13
C GLY A 170 12.78 6.88 30.89
N ILE A 171 14.07 7.04 31.23
CA ILE A 171 14.83 8.27 31.01
C ILE A 171 15.89 8.06 29.93
N TYR A 172 15.73 8.77 28.81
CA TYR A 172 16.72 8.85 27.76
C TYR A 172 17.66 10.04 27.97
N ARG A 173 18.98 9.79 27.85
CA ARG A 173 20.04 10.79 27.99
C ARG A 173 20.86 10.91 26.70
N PRO A 174 20.83 12.07 25.99
CA PRO A 174 21.65 12.31 24.81
C PRO A 174 23.15 12.11 25.06
N SER A 175 23.68 12.56 26.21
CA SER A 175 25.07 12.36 26.62
C SER A 175 25.47 10.88 26.64
N ARG A 176 24.68 10.03 27.29
CA ARG A 176 24.88 8.57 27.35
C ARG A 176 24.79 7.93 25.97
N HIS A 177 23.85 8.38 25.12
CA HIS A 177 23.78 7.90 23.74
C HIS A 177 25.05 8.26 22.96
N LEU A 178 25.56 9.48 23.12
CA LEU A 178 26.79 9.91 22.45
C LEU A 178 28.00 9.06 22.87
N GLU A 179 28.14 8.77 24.17
CA GLU A 179 29.19 7.90 24.70
C GLU A 179 29.09 6.47 24.15
N GLN A 180 27.88 5.90 24.19
CA GLN A 180 27.62 4.56 23.66
C GLN A 180 27.91 4.47 22.15
N ALA A 181 27.46 5.46 21.37
CA ALA A 181 27.67 5.50 19.92
C ALA A 181 29.16 5.61 19.57
N LYS A 182 29.92 6.43 20.30
CA LYS A 182 31.39 6.55 20.17
C LYS A 182 32.08 5.23 20.51
N PHE A 183 31.63 4.53 21.55
CA PHE A 183 32.18 3.24 21.96
C PHE A 183 31.92 2.12 20.93
N GLU A 184 30.70 2.04 20.38
CA GLU A 184 30.32 0.99 19.42
C GLU A 184 30.92 1.19 18.01
N GLY A 185 31.29 2.43 17.65
CA GLY A 185 31.82 2.75 16.32
C GLY A 185 30.79 2.58 15.19
N ARG A 186 29.49 2.60 15.50
CA ARG A 186 28.38 2.30 14.57
C ARG A 186 27.63 3.54 14.08
N VAL A 187 28.33 4.55 13.56
CA VAL A 187 27.70 5.74 12.95
C VAL A 187 28.16 5.89 11.49
N PRO A 188 27.25 5.81 10.49
CA PRO A 188 27.58 6.08 9.10
C PRO A 188 28.17 7.48 8.92
N GLY A 189 29.39 7.59 8.39
CA GLY A 189 30.07 8.87 8.14
C GLY A 189 30.83 9.48 9.34
N GLY A 190 30.77 8.87 10.53
CA GLY A 190 31.56 9.29 11.69
C GLY A 190 31.09 10.56 12.41
N ASP A 191 29.94 11.14 12.02
CA ASP A 191 29.33 12.28 12.70
C ASP A 191 28.44 11.83 13.87
N TYR A 192 29.07 11.57 15.02
CA TYR A 192 28.38 11.08 16.22
C TYR A 192 27.45 12.13 16.84
N GLU A 193 27.81 13.41 16.79
CA GLU A 193 27.00 14.49 17.33
C GLU A 193 25.75 14.70 16.47
N GLY A 194 25.89 14.78 15.14
CA GLY A 194 24.76 14.87 14.23
C GLY A 194 23.83 13.66 14.29
N TYR A 195 24.37 12.47 14.58
CA TYR A 195 23.59 11.25 14.83
C TYR A 195 22.73 11.37 16.09
N VAL A 196 23.28 11.82 17.23
CA VAL A 196 22.50 12.02 18.46
C VAL A 196 21.52 13.19 18.33
N ASP A 197 21.90 14.27 17.64
CA ASP A 197 21.03 15.41 17.36
C ASP A 197 19.80 15.04 16.52
N ALA A 198 19.91 14.03 15.65
CA ALA A 198 18.75 13.48 14.96
C ALA A 198 17.74 12.84 15.94
N HIS A 199 18.21 12.16 16.97
CA HIS A 199 17.36 11.55 18.02
C HIS A 199 16.76 12.62 18.94
N VAL A 200 17.50 13.68 19.27
CA VAL A 200 16.98 14.82 20.03
C VAL A 200 15.91 15.58 19.22
N ARG A 201 16.13 15.83 17.92
CA ARG A 201 15.11 16.42 17.04
C ARG A 201 13.84 15.56 16.96
N ARG A 202 13.99 14.24 16.96
CA ARG A 202 12.87 13.30 17.01
C ARG A 202 12.09 13.42 18.33
N LEU A 203 12.78 13.46 19.47
CA LEU A 203 12.15 13.66 20.78
C LEU A 203 11.44 15.01 20.89
N GLU A 204 12.01 16.09 20.36
CA GLU A 204 11.33 17.39 20.28
C GLU A 204 10.05 17.34 19.45
N ALA A 205 10.03 16.58 18.35
CA ALA A 205 8.81 16.41 17.54
C ALA A 205 7.71 15.68 18.31
N LEU A 206 8.07 14.64 19.07
CA LEU A 206 7.15 13.86 19.92
C LEU A 206 6.72 14.64 21.18
N ARG A 207 7.56 15.56 21.68
CA ARG A 207 7.21 16.46 22.79
C ARG A 207 6.08 17.41 22.42
N ARG A 208 6.11 17.95 21.20
CA ARG A 208 5.05 18.85 20.70
C ARG A 208 3.69 18.17 20.59
N SER A 209 3.64 16.84 20.52
CA SER A 209 2.40 16.06 20.56
C SER A 209 2.09 15.44 21.92
N GLY A 210 2.87 15.76 22.95
CA GLY A 210 2.63 15.29 24.32
C GLY A 210 2.97 13.81 24.57
N ILE A 211 3.75 13.18 23.69
CA ILE A 211 4.12 11.76 23.83
C ILE A 211 5.31 11.58 24.77
N VAL A 212 6.25 12.53 24.76
CA VAL A 212 7.44 12.55 25.63
C VAL A 212 7.55 13.88 26.34
N GLU A 213 8.24 13.90 27.48
CA GLU A 213 8.48 15.09 28.28
C GLU A 213 9.97 15.41 28.32
N ARG A 214 10.31 16.69 28.18
CA ARG A 214 11.67 17.17 28.37
C ARG A 214 11.83 17.64 29.81
N ILE A 215 12.67 16.96 30.58
CA ILE A 215 13.00 17.34 31.96
C ILE A 215 14.00 18.49 31.93
N ASP A 216 15.12 18.31 31.21
CA ASP A 216 16.16 19.32 31.02
C ASP A 216 16.88 19.17 29.65
N ALA A 217 18.09 19.71 29.51
CA ALA A 217 18.85 19.62 28.25
C ALA A 217 19.34 18.20 27.92
N ASP A 218 19.55 17.37 28.93
CA ASP A 218 20.14 16.04 28.81
C ASP A 218 19.22 14.91 29.33
N GLN A 219 17.99 15.24 29.72
CA GLN A 219 17.03 14.26 30.27
C GLN A 219 15.66 14.36 29.60
N TRP A 220 15.24 13.23 29.03
CA TRP A 220 13.95 13.06 28.37
C TRP A 220 13.20 11.89 29.01
N ARG A 221 11.96 12.13 29.43
CA ARG A 221 11.08 11.08 29.93
C ARG A 221 10.25 10.52 28.77
N ILE A 222 10.36 9.21 28.58
CA ILE A 222 9.57 8.45 27.61
C ILE A 222 8.64 7.47 28.34
N PRO A 223 7.43 7.19 27.82
CA PRO A 223 6.51 6.24 28.43
C PRO A 223 6.88 4.78 28.12
N ASP A 224 6.36 3.82 28.87
CA ASP A 224 6.65 2.38 28.67
C ASP A 224 6.17 1.85 27.31
N ASP A 225 5.14 2.47 26.73
CA ASP A 225 4.60 2.18 25.39
C ASP A 225 5.15 3.13 24.31
N PHE A 226 6.33 3.73 24.54
CA PHE A 226 6.94 4.75 23.68
C PHE A 226 6.99 4.37 22.20
N GLU A 227 7.48 3.16 21.88
CA GLU A 227 7.60 2.71 20.49
C GLU A 227 6.24 2.67 19.78
N SER A 228 5.21 2.16 20.45
CA SER A 228 3.84 2.10 19.92
C SER A 228 3.22 3.48 19.75
N ARG A 229 3.41 4.40 20.70
CA ARG A 229 2.91 5.78 20.60
C ARG A 229 3.62 6.59 19.52
N ALA A 230 4.94 6.44 19.41
CA ALA A 230 5.74 7.09 18.37
C ALA A 230 5.34 6.58 16.97
N ALA A 231 5.06 5.28 16.86
CA ALA A 231 4.54 4.69 15.64
C ALA A 231 3.14 5.23 15.28
N ALA A 232 2.22 5.29 16.25
CA ALA A 232 0.89 5.87 16.04
C ALA A 232 0.93 7.35 15.63
N TYR A 233 1.84 8.13 16.22
CA TYR A 233 2.07 9.53 15.86
C TYR A 233 2.53 9.70 14.40
N ASP A 234 3.44 8.83 13.95
CA ASP A 234 3.87 8.85 12.56
C ASP A 234 2.79 8.34 11.62
N ALA A 235 1.97 7.36 12.01
CA ALA A 235 0.83 6.89 11.24
C ALA A 235 -0.19 8.01 10.99
N GLY A 236 -0.51 8.81 12.02
CA GLY A 236 -1.41 9.95 11.88
C GLY A 236 -0.85 11.09 11.01
N ARG A 237 0.48 11.15 10.85
CA ARG A 237 1.17 12.18 10.07
C ARG A 237 1.51 11.73 8.65
N ASN A 238 1.72 10.43 8.45
CA ASN A 238 1.97 9.80 7.16
C ASN A 238 0.66 9.25 6.60
N ARG A 239 -0.20 10.15 6.09
CA ARG A 239 -1.47 9.78 5.44
C ARG A 239 -1.29 8.94 4.18
N GLN A 240 -0.07 8.63 3.75
CA GLN A 240 0.18 7.88 2.53
C GLN A 240 -0.05 6.38 2.75
N ALA A 241 -0.95 5.80 1.96
CA ALA A 241 -1.22 4.37 1.94
C ALA A 241 0.05 3.56 1.63
N SER A 242 0.32 2.48 2.37
CA SER A 242 1.22 1.43 1.88
C SER A 242 0.46 0.48 0.99
N ILE A 243 1.14 0.03 -0.05
CA ILE A 243 0.61 -0.97 -0.98
C ILE A 243 1.57 -2.15 -0.98
N ARG A 244 1.01 -3.33 -0.75
CA ARG A 244 1.72 -4.60 -0.78
C ARG A 244 1.11 -5.45 -1.89
N VAL A 245 1.90 -5.78 -2.90
CA VAL A 245 1.45 -6.68 -3.97
C VAL A 245 1.44 -8.11 -3.44
N LEU A 246 0.24 -8.68 -3.28
CA LEU A 246 0.05 -10.06 -2.85
C LEU A 246 0.22 -11.04 -4.03
N SER A 247 -0.26 -10.62 -5.20
CA SER A 247 -0.05 -11.32 -6.47
C SER A 247 0.08 -10.29 -7.59
N ALA A 248 1.12 -10.40 -8.39
CA ALA A 248 1.26 -9.59 -9.60
C ALA A 248 0.29 -10.05 -10.72
N PHE A 249 -0.24 -11.27 -10.62
CA PHE A 249 -1.11 -11.89 -11.62
C PHE A 249 -2.58 -11.68 -11.28
N ASP A 250 -3.40 -11.62 -12.33
CA ASP A 250 -4.86 -11.59 -12.21
C ASP A 250 -5.41 -12.87 -11.56
N LEU A 251 -6.66 -12.81 -11.12
CA LEU A 251 -7.33 -13.90 -10.41
C LEU A 251 -7.48 -15.15 -11.29
N GLU A 252 -7.87 -14.96 -12.55
CA GLU A 252 -8.18 -16.04 -13.49
C GLU A 252 -6.95 -16.91 -13.78
N ARG A 253 -5.81 -16.28 -14.05
CA ARG A 253 -4.53 -16.97 -14.29
C ARG A 253 -4.10 -17.84 -13.11
N GLN A 254 -4.54 -17.52 -11.89
CA GLN A 254 -4.16 -18.28 -10.70
C GLN A 254 -4.96 -19.57 -10.55
N ILE A 255 -6.14 -19.69 -11.17
CA ILE A 255 -7.03 -20.86 -10.99
C ILE A 255 -6.34 -22.13 -11.50
N GLY A 256 -5.82 -22.07 -12.74
CA GLY A 256 -5.20 -23.21 -13.42
C GLY A 256 -3.66 -23.24 -13.40
N ALA A 257 -3.00 -22.42 -12.58
CA ALA A 257 -1.54 -22.35 -12.56
C ALA A 257 -0.91 -23.56 -11.83
N ASP A 258 0.11 -24.19 -12.40
CA ASP A 258 0.82 -25.30 -11.72
C ASP A 258 1.76 -24.83 -10.58
N ASP A 259 1.81 -23.52 -10.34
CA ASP A 259 2.73 -22.83 -9.44
C ASP A 259 2.03 -22.36 -8.13
N ALA A 260 2.80 -21.84 -7.17
CA ALA A 260 2.24 -21.35 -5.90
C ALA A 260 1.63 -19.94 -6.04
N THR A 261 0.32 -19.82 -5.83
CA THR A 261 -0.46 -18.60 -6.05
C THR A 261 -0.95 -17.94 -4.74
N TRP A 262 -1.60 -16.79 -4.85
CA TRP A 262 -2.26 -16.16 -3.70
C TRP A 262 -3.47 -16.97 -3.23
N LEU A 263 -4.20 -17.63 -4.14
CA LEU A 263 -5.30 -18.54 -3.79
C LEU A 263 -4.85 -19.67 -2.88
N ASP A 264 -3.68 -20.25 -3.13
CA ASP A 264 -3.16 -21.39 -2.35
C ASP A 264 -2.86 -21.01 -0.90
N ARG A 265 -2.29 -19.81 -0.68
CA ARG A 265 -2.07 -19.27 0.67
C ARG A 265 -3.40 -19.12 1.42
N ARG A 266 -4.41 -18.57 0.74
CA ARG A 266 -5.74 -18.35 1.29
C ARG A 266 -6.47 -19.65 1.63
N LEU A 267 -6.36 -20.66 0.75
CA LEU A 267 -6.92 -22.00 0.94
C LEU A 267 -6.33 -22.72 2.16
N ILE A 268 -5.04 -22.53 2.43
CA ILE A 268 -4.34 -23.18 3.56
C ILE A 268 -4.62 -22.46 4.88
N HIS A 269 -4.67 -21.13 4.88
CA HIS A 269 -4.93 -20.34 6.10
C HIS A 269 -6.42 -20.26 6.47
N GLY A 270 -7.33 -20.70 5.60
CA GLY A 270 -8.77 -20.73 5.88
C GLY A 270 -9.43 -19.34 5.88
N GLU A 271 -8.82 -18.37 5.20
CA GLU A 271 -9.23 -16.96 5.15
C GLU A 271 -10.42 -16.74 4.20
N VAL A 272 -11.60 -17.21 4.59
CA VAL A 272 -12.86 -17.04 3.81
C VAL A 272 -13.85 -16.12 4.53
N ALA A 273 -13.65 -15.84 5.82
CA ALA A 273 -14.60 -15.09 6.66
C ALA A 273 -14.73 -13.61 6.27
N ASP A 274 -13.70 -13.04 5.65
CA ASP A 274 -13.64 -11.66 5.15
C ASP A 274 -14.15 -11.51 3.71
N LEU A 275 -14.44 -12.62 3.01
CA LEU A 275 -14.98 -12.58 1.65
C LEU A 275 -16.48 -12.28 1.69
N THR A 276 -16.90 -11.17 1.10
CA THR A 276 -18.32 -10.86 0.90
C THR A 276 -18.92 -11.77 -0.20
N PRO A 277 -20.20 -12.16 -0.13
CA PRO A 277 -20.87 -12.95 -1.18
C PRO A 277 -21.29 -12.12 -2.40
N THR A 278 -20.62 -10.99 -2.65
CA THR A 278 -20.85 -10.11 -3.79
C THR A 278 -19.52 -9.61 -4.34
N GLY A 279 -19.54 -9.18 -5.59
CA GLY A 279 -18.40 -8.56 -6.27
C GLY A 279 -17.12 -9.41 -6.26
N PHE A 280 -15.96 -8.77 -6.10
CA PHE A 280 -14.68 -9.48 -6.14
C PHE A 280 -14.56 -10.55 -5.03
N GLY A 281 -15.17 -10.34 -3.85
CA GLY A 281 -15.21 -11.36 -2.80
C GLY A 281 -15.90 -12.66 -3.23
N GLN A 282 -16.97 -12.57 -4.02
CA GLN A 282 -17.62 -13.74 -4.62
C GLN A 282 -16.73 -14.40 -5.68
N GLN A 283 -16.15 -13.60 -6.58
CA GLN A 283 -15.24 -14.12 -7.62
C GLN A 283 -14.06 -14.87 -7.01
N VAL A 284 -13.46 -14.36 -5.93
CA VAL A 284 -12.38 -15.03 -5.20
C VAL A 284 -12.87 -16.35 -4.61
N ARG A 285 -14.07 -16.39 -4.03
CA ARG A 285 -14.65 -17.63 -3.49
C ARG A 285 -14.82 -18.70 -4.58
N GLU A 286 -15.38 -18.31 -5.72
CA GLU A 286 -15.55 -19.21 -6.88
C GLU A 286 -14.20 -19.66 -7.44
N ALA A 287 -13.22 -18.76 -7.54
CA ALA A 287 -11.85 -19.09 -7.96
C ALA A 287 -11.17 -20.05 -6.98
N MET A 288 -11.38 -19.89 -5.66
CA MET A 288 -10.90 -20.82 -4.64
C MET A 288 -11.56 -22.20 -4.78
N ASP A 289 -12.84 -22.27 -5.14
CA ASP A 289 -13.54 -23.53 -5.41
C ASP A 289 -12.94 -24.24 -6.63
N GLN A 290 -12.75 -23.52 -7.74
CA GLN A 290 -12.14 -24.07 -8.95
C GLN A 290 -10.67 -24.48 -8.73
N ARG A 291 -9.90 -23.67 -7.99
CA ARG A 291 -8.52 -23.96 -7.61
C ARG A 291 -8.40 -25.26 -6.79
N ARG A 292 -9.40 -25.56 -5.96
CA ARG A 292 -9.46 -26.84 -5.22
C ARG A 292 -9.60 -28.04 -6.15
N GLU A 293 -10.46 -27.93 -7.15
CA GLU A 293 -10.62 -28.99 -8.16
C GLU A 293 -9.32 -29.19 -8.94
N HIS A 294 -8.69 -28.11 -9.37
CA HIS A 294 -7.39 -28.16 -10.05
C HIS A 294 -6.33 -28.90 -9.20
N HIS A 295 -6.22 -28.60 -7.90
CA HIS A 295 -5.29 -29.34 -7.02
C HIS A 295 -5.62 -30.82 -6.88
N ILE A 296 -6.91 -31.19 -6.89
CA ILE A 296 -7.33 -32.59 -6.87
C ILE A 296 -6.91 -33.29 -8.17
N GLU A 297 -7.15 -32.64 -9.31
CA GLU A 297 -6.76 -33.15 -10.64
C GLU A 297 -5.25 -33.33 -10.78
N GLN A 298 -4.45 -32.39 -10.26
CA GLN A 298 -2.98 -32.47 -10.25
C GLN A 298 -2.42 -33.41 -9.17
N GLY A 299 -3.27 -34.04 -8.35
CA GLY A 299 -2.86 -34.94 -7.27
C GLY A 299 -2.17 -34.24 -6.09
N ASP A 300 -2.35 -32.93 -5.99
CA ASP A 300 -1.83 -32.07 -4.92
C ASP A 300 -2.85 -31.91 -3.77
N ALA A 301 -4.08 -32.36 -3.96
CA ALA A 301 -5.10 -32.50 -2.93
C ALA A 301 -5.95 -33.77 -3.13
N THR A 302 -6.66 -34.17 -2.08
CA THR A 302 -7.63 -35.29 -2.12
C THR A 302 -8.91 -34.91 -1.40
N ARG A 303 -10.05 -35.45 -1.84
CA ARG A 303 -11.32 -35.30 -1.11
C ARG A 303 -11.41 -36.35 -0.01
N GLY A 304 -11.57 -35.88 1.23
CA GLY A 304 -11.92 -36.69 2.37
C GLY A 304 -13.36 -37.22 2.28
N LYS A 305 -13.65 -38.26 3.07
CA LYS A 305 -14.99 -38.88 3.14
C LYS A 305 -16.07 -37.93 3.70
N ASP A 306 -15.66 -36.91 4.43
CA ASP A 306 -16.48 -35.85 5.02
C ASP A 306 -16.67 -34.64 4.08
N GLY A 307 -16.17 -34.73 2.84
CA GLY A 307 -16.22 -33.65 1.85
C GLY A 307 -15.14 -32.59 2.03
N ARG A 308 -14.28 -32.68 3.05
CA ARG A 308 -13.15 -31.75 3.22
C ARG A 308 -12.06 -32.04 2.21
N VAL A 309 -11.40 -30.99 1.74
CA VAL A 309 -10.24 -31.11 0.85
C VAL A 309 -8.97 -31.18 1.72
N LEU A 310 -8.21 -32.25 1.54
CA LEU A 310 -6.94 -32.49 2.21
C LEU A 310 -5.81 -32.24 1.22
N TYR A 311 -5.10 -31.14 1.42
CA TYR A 311 -3.92 -30.80 0.62
C TYR A 311 -2.71 -31.65 1.00
N ARG A 312 -1.81 -31.85 0.04
CA ARG A 312 -0.50 -32.45 0.29
C ARG A 312 0.24 -31.64 1.37
N ARG A 313 1.01 -32.35 2.20
CA ARG A 313 1.99 -31.72 3.10
C ARG A 313 2.97 -30.86 2.30
N ASN A 314 3.27 -29.66 2.80
CA ASN A 314 4.20 -28.73 2.15
C ASN A 314 3.76 -28.31 0.74
N LEU A 315 2.44 -28.21 0.47
CA LEU A 315 1.89 -27.82 -0.82
C LEU A 315 2.57 -26.57 -1.40
N LEU A 316 2.62 -25.46 -0.64
CA LEU A 316 3.22 -24.20 -1.12
C LEU A 316 4.70 -24.32 -1.47
N ALA A 317 5.46 -25.10 -0.70
CA ALA A 317 6.88 -25.33 -0.99
C ALA A 317 7.03 -26.15 -2.29
N THR A 318 6.23 -27.20 -2.44
CA THR A 318 6.23 -28.06 -3.63
C THR A 318 5.88 -27.28 -4.89
N LEU A 319 4.81 -26.49 -4.86
CA LEU A 319 4.38 -25.67 -6.00
C LEU A 319 5.42 -24.59 -6.34
N ARG A 320 6.05 -23.97 -5.34
CA ARG A 320 7.12 -22.99 -5.55
C ARG A 320 8.38 -23.63 -6.16
N GLU A 321 8.76 -24.81 -5.71
CA GLU A 321 9.91 -25.54 -6.28
C GLU A 321 9.68 -25.87 -7.76
N ARG A 322 8.47 -26.33 -8.12
CA ARG A 322 8.07 -26.57 -9.51
C ARG A 322 8.14 -25.30 -10.35
N GLU A 323 7.62 -24.19 -9.83
CA GLU A 323 7.66 -22.90 -10.51
C GLU A 323 9.10 -22.44 -10.77
N VAL A 324 9.93 -22.43 -9.72
CA VAL A 324 11.32 -21.98 -9.80
C VAL A 324 12.11 -22.85 -10.77
N ALA A 325 11.88 -24.16 -10.77
CA ALA A 325 12.50 -25.07 -11.74
C ALA A 325 12.10 -24.76 -13.19
N ARG A 326 10.79 -24.59 -13.44
CA ARG A 326 10.25 -24.29 -14.77
C ARG A 326 10.73 -22.94 -15.29
N ILE A 327 10.53 -21.87 -14.52
CA ILE A 327 10.96 -20.52 -14.88
C ILE A 327 12.47 -20.42 -14.99
N GLY A 328 13.21 -21.10 -14.12
CA GLY A 328 14.66 -21.19 -14.19
C GLY A 328 15.14 -21.81 -15.51
N ALA A 329 14.53 -22.91 -15.95
CA ALA A 329 14.84 -23.53 -17.24
C ALA A 329 14.53 -22.60 -18.43
N GLU A 330 13.36 -21.96 -18.45
CA GLU A 330 12.99 -20.98 -19.49
C GLU A 330 13.93 -19.76 -19.52
N MET A 331 14.42 -19.32 -18.36
CA MET A 331 15.42 -18.25 -18.26
C MET A 331 16.80 -18.71 -18.75
N ALA A 332 17.17 -19.96 -18.51
CA ALA A 332 18.45 -20.51 -18.95
C ALA A 332 18.57 -20.52 -20.47
N GLU A 333 17.49 -20.92 -21.17
CA GLU A 333 17.43 -20.90 -22.64
C GLU A 333 17.61 -19.48 -23.19
N ARG A 334 16.92 -18.50 -22.61
CA ARG A 334 16.98 -17.10 -23.05
C ARG A 334 18.32 -16.43 -22.75
N LYS A 335 18.95 -16.77 -21.62
CA LYS A 335 20.22 -16.18 -21.18
C LYS A 335 21.45 -16.88 -21.76
N GLY A 336 21.32 -18.11 -22.22
CA GLY A 336 22.47 -18.94 -22.57
C GLY A 336 23.36 -19.30 -21.36
N LEU A 337 22.79 -19.27 -20.15
CA LEU A 337 23.48 -19.55 -18.90
C LEU A 337 22.71 -20.64 -18.14
N PRO A 338 23.32 -21.76 -17.72
CA PRO A 338 22.63 -22.81 -16.98
C PRO A 338 21.94 -22.34 -15.71
N PHE A 339 20.75 -22.86 -15.45
CA PHE A 339 20.02 -22.63 -14.20
C PHE A 339 20.31 -23.74 -13.18
N ARG A 340 20.53 -23.35 -11.93
CA ARG A 340 20.58 -24.25 -10.79
C ARG A 340 19.65 -23.78 -9.68
N ALA A 341 18.70 -24.63 -9.29
CA ALA A 341 17.84 -24.37 -8.14
C ALA A 341 18.64 -24.41 -6.83
N ALA A 342 18.37 -23.45 -5.94
CA ALA A 342 18.90 -23.49 -4.58
C ALA A 342 18.02 -24.40 -3.70
N THR A 343 18.66 -25.16 -2.82
CA THR A 343 17.94 -25.93 -1.79
C THR A 343 17.78 -25.11 -0.52
N ASP A 344 16.82 -25.52 0.32
CA ASP A 344 16.68 -24.93 1.64
C ASP A 344 17.95 -25.12 2.48
N GLY A 345 18.33 -24.09 3.25
CA GLY A 345 19.57 -24.05 4.03
C GLY A 345 20.85 -23.83 3.22
N GLU A 346 20.77 -23.73 1.89
CA GLU A 346 21.94 -23.55 1.04
C GLU A 346 22.46 -22.10 1.09
N SER A 347 23.79 -21.95 1.13
CA SER A 347 24.46 -20.66 0.95
C SER A 347 24.61 -20.34 -0.53
N VAL A 348 24.03 -19.23 -0.96
CA VAL A 348 24.11 -18.71 -2.34
C VAL A 348 24.98 -17.47 -2.35
N SER A 349 25.92 -17.40 -3.28
CA SER A 349 26.74 -16.22 -3.55
C SER A 349 26.91 -16.00 -5.04
N GLY A 350 27.03 -14.73 -5.43
CA GLY A 350 27.28 -14.33 -6.81
C GLY A 350 26.84 -12.90 -7.06
N LYS A 351 26.93 -12.48 -8.32
CA LYS A 351 26.52 -11.14 -8.75
C LYS A 351 25.00 -11.05 -8.83
N PHE A 352 24.40 -10.08 -8.14
CA PHE A 352 22.97 -9.78 -8.31
C PHE A 352 22.76 -9.02 -9.62
N THR A 353 22.12 -9.63 -10.61
CA THR A 353 21.99 -9.06 -11.98
C THR A 353 20.61 -8.54 -12.32
N GLY A 354 19.61 -8.83 -11.49
CA GLY A 354 18.25 -8.33 -11.67
C GLY A 354 17.23 -9.18 -10.92
N THR A 355 15.95 -8.90 -11.15
CA THR A 355 14.84 -9.61 -10.50
C THR A 355 13.94 -10.30 -11.52
N ALA A 356 13.33 -11.41 -11.11
CA ALA A 356 12.26 -12.09 -11.85
C ALA A 356 10.97 -12.05 -11.02
N GLN A 357 9.85 -11.72 -11.66
CA GLN A 357 8.54 -11.76 -11.03
C GLN A 357 7.89 -13.11 -11.30
N LEU A 358 7.71 -13.89 -10.24
CA LEU A 358 7.04 -15.19 -10.23
C LEU A 358 5.66 -15.04 -9.57
N SER A 359 4.77 -16.02 -9.75
CA SER A 359 3.46 -16.11 -9.07
C SER A 359 3.63 -16.28 -7.56
N SER A 360 4.70 -16.97 -7.14
CA SER A 360 5.04 -17.13 -5.74
C SER A 360 5.75 -15.91 -5.12
N GLY A 361 6.13 -14.90 -5.91
CA GLY A 361 6.71 -13.65 -5.44
C GLY A 361 7.86 -13.12 -6.32
N LYS A 362 8.56 -12.11 -5.82
CA LYS A 362 9.74 -11.53 -6.48
C LYS A 362 11.00 -12.32 -6.11
N PHE A 363 11.81 -12.67 -7.10
CA PHE A 363 13.07 -13.41 -6.94
C PHE A 363 14.25 -12.59 -7.45
N ALA A 364 15.38 -12.69 -6.76
CA ALA A 364 16.65 -12.16 -7.20
C ALA A 364 17.35 -13.18 -8.10
N VAL A 365 17.91 -12.70 -9.21
CA VAL A 365 18.79 -13.47 -10.08
C VAL A 365 20.21 -13.27 -9.59
N VAL A 366 20.82 -14.35 -9.09
CA VAL A 366 22.22 -14.37 -8.64
C VAL A 366 23.03 -15.18 -9.64
N GLU A 367 23.94 -14.53 -10.35
CA GLU A 367 24.78 -15.13 -11.38
C GLU A 367 26.18 -15.42 -10.86
N LYS A 368 26.69 -16.60 -11.19
CA LYS A 368 28.09 -17.00 -11.07
C LYS A 368 28.70 -17.14 -12.47
N SER A 369 29.97 -17.53 -12.54
CA SER A 369 30.70 -17.64 -13.81
C SER A 369 30.08 -18.60 -14.85
N HIS A 370 29.34 -19.63 -14.42
CA HIS A 370 28.80 -20.67 -15.33
C HIS A 370 27.36 -21.11 -15.01
N GLU A 371 26.70 -20.46 -14.06
CA GLU A 371 25.34 -20.78 -13.66
C GLU A 371 24.66 -19.55 -13.07
N PHE A 372 23.34 -19.59 -13.00
CA PHE A 372 22.58 -18.66 -12.18
C PHE A 372 21.54 -19.38 -11.32
N THR A 373 21.15 -18.72 -10.25
CA THR A 373 20.16 -19.21 -9.30
C THR A 373 19.11 -18.13 -9.07
N LEU A 374 17.88 -18.57 -8.86
CA LEU A 374 16.77 -17.73 -8.43
C LEU A 374 16.58 -17.92 -6.93
N VAL A 375 16.63 -16.83 -6.17
CA VAL A 375 16.40 -16.85 -4.71
C VAL A 375 15.37 -15.80 -4.31
N PRO A 376 14.55 -16.01 -3.28
CA PRO A 376 13.58 -15.01 -2.82
C PRO A 376 14.22 -13.63 -2.61
N TRP A 377 13.65 -12.60 -3.24
CA TRP A 377 14.19 -11.23 -3.15
C TRP A 377 13.80 -10.57 -1.82
N ARG A 378 14.65 -9.65 -1.34
CA ARG A 378 14.34 -8.75 -0.22
C ARG A 378 14.85 -7.34 -0.52
N PRO A 379 14.17 -6.28 -0.07
CA PRO A 379 14.57 -4.89 -0.34
C PRO A 379 16.01 -4.54 0.06
N VAL A 380 16.57 -5.26 1.04
CA VAL A 380 17.93 -5.03 1.55
C VAL A 380 19.03 -5.13 0.47
N ILE A 381 18.79 -5.83 -0.64
CA ILE A 381 19.74 -5.98 -1.76
C ILE A 381 19.50 -5.01 -2.93
N ASP A 382 18.52 -4.11 -2.87
CA ASP A 382 18.18 -3.24 -4.02
C ASP A 382 19.36 -2.38 -4.48
N ARG A 383 20.13 -1.86 -3.53
CA ARG A 383 21.32 -1.04 -3.80
C ARG A 383 22.54 -1.87 -4.24
N GLN A 384 22.39 -3.19 -4.35
CA GLN A 384 23.47 -4.11 -4.72
C GLN A 384 23.35 -4.61 -6.17
N LEU A 385 22.47 -4.01 -6.99
CA LEU A 385 22.38 -4.38 -8.40
C LEU A 385 23.76 -4.23 -9.07
N GLY A 386 24.20 -5.30 -9.72
CA GLY A 386 25.52 -5.40 -10.33
C GLY A 386 26.67 -5.71 -9.37
N ARG A 387 26.42 -5.92 -8.08
CA ARG A 387 27.44 -6.25 -7.05
C ARG A 387 27.32 -7.69 -6.57
N GLU A 388 28.40 -8.17 -5.95
CA GLU A 388 28.43 -9.48 -5.27
C GLU A 388 27.55 -9.45 -4.02
N VAL A 389 26.70 -10.47 -3.89
CA VAL A 389 25.84 -10.71 -2.74
C VAL A 389 26.03 -12.13 -2.24
N MET A 390 25.81 -12.34 -0.94
CA MET A 390 25.85 -13.65 -0.31
C MET A 390 24.68 -13.77 0.66
N GLY A 391 24.06 -14.94 0.74
CA GLY A 391 22.96 -15.19 1.66
C GLY A 391 22.62 -16.66 1.78
N VAL A 392 21.83 -17.00 2.79
CA VAL A 392 21.37 -18.36 3.03
C VAL A 392 19.85 -18.44 2.81
N VAL A 393 19.43 -19.45 2.04
CA VAL A 393 18.02 -19.69 1.70
C VAL A 393 17.30 -20.39 2.87
N HIS A 394 16.10 -19.92 3.20
CA HIS A 394 15.27 -20.44 4.30
C HIS A 394 13.79 -20.49 3.91
N GLY A 395 13.24 -21.66 3.59
CA GLY A 395 11.80 -21.96 3.55
C GLY A 395 10.94 -20.98 2.73
N GLY A 396 11.50 -20.35 1.69
CA GLY A 396 10.83 -19.29 0.91
C GLY A 396 11.28 -17.85 1.22
N SER A 397 12.33 -17.67 1.99
CA SER A 397 12.99 -16.40 2.29
C SER A 397 14.51 -16.52 2.15
N VAL A 398 15.22 -15.39 2.20
CA VAL A 398 16.70 -15.35 2.20
C VAL A 398 17.19 -14.45 3.32
N SER A 399 18.23 -14.89 4.00
CA SER A 399 19.00 -14.08 4.94
C SER A 399 20.27 -13.60 4.25
N TRP A 400 20.27 -12.35 3.81
CA TRP A 400 21.40 -11.73 3.12
C TRP A 400 22.49 -11.30 4.09
N GLN A 401 23.73 -11.69 3.79
CA GLN A 401 24.94 -11.27 4.47
C GLN A 401 25.65 -10.23 3.60
N LEU A 402 25.35 -8.95 3.83
CA LEU A 402 26.04 -7.86 3.14
C LEU A 402 27.43 -7.67 3.77
N GLY A 403 28.46 -8.21 3.11
CA GLY A 403 29.84 -8.17 3.59
C GLY A 403 30.43 -6.76 3.61
N ARG A 404 31.04 -6.40 4.75
CA ARG A 404 32.08 -5.36 4.86
C ARG A 404 33.06 -5.48 3.69
N GLN A 405 33.41 -4.37 3.05
CA GLN A 405 34.69 -4.28 2.35
C GLN A 405 35.78 -4.69 3.35
N LYS A 406 36.38 -5.87 3.16
CA LYS A 406 37.68 -6.17 3.75
C LYS A 406 38.66 -5.18 3.13
N GLY A 407 38.94 -4.09 3.83
CA GLY A 407 40.14 -3.32 3.59
C GLY A 407 41.32 -4.26 3.78
N LEU A 408 42.12 -4.45 2.72
CA LEU A 408 43.43 -5.06 2.80
C LEU A 408 44.25 -4.23 3.81
N GLY A 409 44.46 -4.79 5.00
CA GLY A 409 45.47 -4.30 5.92
C GLY A 409 46.83 -4.68 5.35
N LEU A 410 47.63 -3.67 5.04
CA LEU A 410 49.07 -3.77 4.81
C LEU A 410 49.79 -3.97 6.14
#